data_AF-K1TUT1-F1
#
_entry.id   AF-K1TUT1-F1
#
_cell.length_a   1.000
_cell.length_b   1.000
_cell.length_c   1.000
_cell.angle_alpha   90.00
_cell.angle_beta   90.00
_cell.angle_gamma   90.00
#
_symmetry.space_group_name_H-M   'P 1'
#
loop_
_entity.id
_entity.type
_entity.pdbx_description
1 polymer ?
#
loop_
_entity_poly.entity_id
_entity_poly.type
_entity_poly.pdbx_seq_one_letter_code
_entity_poly.pdbx_strand_id
1 'polypeptide(L)'
;MGSDDFCNGLLPRWQFNHDPDPRYYHLDALQGTYTITTREVCTELTQAVNTLTQRMSYPSCAAEVTVDASQAVSHIEVNVEKCKMSFMAFSAHKMMGP
;
A
#
# COMPACT_ATOMS: atom_id res chain seq x y z
N MET A 1 -13.36 -2.82 -8.05
CA MET A 1 -12.05 -3.48 -7.89
C MET A 1 -11.37 -3.54 -9.24
N GLY A 2 -10.05 -3.58 -9.27
CA GLY A 2 -9.31 -3.65 -10.53
C GLY A 2 -7.84 -3.34 -10.35
N SER A 3 -7.03 -3.89 -11.26
CA SER A 3 -5.59 -3.62 -11.37
C SER A 3 -5.33 -2.17 -11.76
N ASP A 4 -4.18 -1.64 -11.35
CA ASP A 4 -3.69 -0.31 -11.71
C ASP A 4 -2.23 -0.41 -12.15
N ASP A 5 -1.93 0.13 -13.32
CA ASP A 5 -0.57 0.28 -13.85
C ASP A 5 0.02 1.67 -13.54
N PHE A 6 -0.74 2.51 -12.83
CA PHE A 6 -0.41 3.88 -12.42
C PHE A 6 -0.10 4.86 -13.57
N CYS A 7 -0.26 4.45 -14.84
CA CYS A 7 0.00 5.30 -16.00
C CYS A 7 -0.99 6.47 -16.13
N ASN A 8 -2.13 6.40 -15.44
CA ASN A 8 -3.19 7.41 -15.44
C ASN A 8 -3.36 8.08 -14.07
N GLY A 9 -2.32 8.01 -13.25
CA GLY A 9 -2.37 8.42 -11.86
C GLY A 9 -3.22 7.47 -10.99
N LEU A 10 -3.57 7.92 -9.77
CA LEU A 10 -4.30 7.10 -8.80
C LEU A 10 -5.77 7.04 -9.17
N LEU A 11 -6.23 5.86 -9.57
CA LEU A 11 -7.61 5.67 -9.95
C LEU A 11 -8.56 5.73 -8.73
N PRO A 12 -9.83 6.17 -8.88
CA PRO A 12 -10.74 6.48 -7.75
C PRO A 12 -11.06 5.33 -6.79
N ARG A 13 -10.64 4.11 -7.12
CA ARG A 13 -10.82 2.91 -6.28
C ARG A 13 -9.80 2.80 -5.16
N TRP A 14 -8.71 3.56 -5.24
CA TRP A 14 -7.71 3.65 -4.19
C TRP A 14 -8.17 4.60 -3.09
N GLN A 15 -7.88 4.22 -1.85
CA GLN A 15 -8.19 5.00 -0.66
C GLN A 15 -6.99 4.95 0.27
N PHE A 16 -6.50 6.11 0.69
CA PHE A 16 -5.49 6.15 1.75
C PHE A 16 -6.13 5.78 3.09
N ASN A 17 -5.41 4.99 3.89
CA ASN A 17 -5.68 4.86 5.30
C ASN A 17 -5.26 6.16 5.99
N HIS A 18 -6.20 6.84 6.64
CA HIS A 18 -6.03 8.20 7.17
C HIS A 18 -5.58 9.22 6.10
N ASP A 19 -5.23 10.43 6.55
CA ASP A 19 -4.72 11.48 5.68
C ASP A 19 -3.30 11.13 5.20
N PRO A 20 -3.02 11.19 3.89
CA PRO A 20 -1.69 10.94 3.37
C PRO A 20 -0.76 12.14 3.63
N ASP A 21 0.54 11.87 3.68
CA ASP A 21 1.58 12.89 3.72
C ASP A 21 2.27 12.96 2.35
N PRO A 22 2.02 14.02 1.55
CA PRO A 22 2.53 14.14 0.19
C PRO A 22 4.05 14.28 0.09
N ARG A 23 4.75 14.41 1.22
CA ARG A 23 6.22 14.42 1.24
C ARG A 23 6.83 13.02 1.13
N TYR A 24 6.05 11.98 1.39
CA TYR A 24 6.53 10.60 1.52
C TYR A 24 5.86 9.64 0.53
N TYR A 25 5.19 10.17 -0.49
CA TYR A 25 4.80 9.39 -1.66
C TYR A 25 4.95 10.21 -2.93
N HIS A 26 5.17 9.53 -4.05
CA HIS A 26 5.22 10.14 -5.37
C HIS A 26 4.49 9.27 -6.38
N LEU A 27 3.86 9.92 -7.35
CA LEU A 27 3.13 9.26 -8.42
C LEU A 27 3.69 9.79 -9.74
N ASP A 28 4.32 8.90 -10.49
CA ASP A 28 4.86 9.20 -11.81
C ASP A 28 4.02 8.45 -12.86
N ALA A 29 3.06 9.16 -13.44
CA ALA A 29 2.19 8.61 -14.47
C ALA A 29 2.93 8.30 -15.78
N LEU A 30 4.09 8.94 -16.02
CA LEU A 30 4.88 8.67 -17.22
C LEU A 30 5.65 7.34 -17.07
N GLN A 31 6.12 7.05 -15.86
CA GLN A 31 6.80 5.79 -15.53
C GLN A 31 5.83 4.68 -15.10
N GLY A 32 4.57 5.00 -14.80
CA GLY A 32 3.60 4.04 -14.28
C GLY A 32 3.97 3.57 -12.87
N THR A 33 4.47 4.47 -12.02
CA THR A 33 4.94 4.10 -10.69
C THR A 33 4.28 4.91 -9.58
N TYR A 34 3.99 4.20 -8.49
CA TYR A 34 3.66 4.77 -7.20
C TYR A 34 4.78 4.43 -6.22
N THR A 35 5.51 5.45 -5.77
CA THR A 35 6.67 5.31 -4.89
C THR A 35 6.29 5.75 -3.48
N ILE A 36 6.62 4.94 -2.46
CA ILE A 36 6.53 5.32 -1.06
C ILE A 36 7.95 5.50 -0.52
N THR A 37 8.18 6.59 0.22
CA THR A 37 9.42 6.80 0.96
C THR A 37 9.16 6.57 2.44
N THR A 38 9.90 5.66 3.06
CA THR A 38 9.78 5.39 4.50
C THR A 38 10.08 6.65 5.30
N ARG A 39 9.09 7.12 6.06
CA ARG A 39 9.24 8.22 7.00
C ARG A 39 9.87 7.77 8.32
N GLU A 40 9.31 6.73 8.93
CA GLU A 40 9.72 6.20 10.24
C GLU A 40 9.34 4.73 10.40
N VAL A 41 10.01 4.04 11.32
CA VAL A 41 9.64 2.67 11.70
C VAL A 41 8.46 2.75 12.67
N CYS A 42 7.31 2.21 12.26
CA CYS A 42 6.10 2.18 13.07
C CYS A 42 6.01 0.90 13.90
N THR A 43 5.39 0.98 15.08
CA THR A 43 5.10 -0.20 15.91
C THR A 43 3.90 -0.99 15.41
N GLU A 44 2.91 -0.27 14.87
CA GLU A 44 1.65 -0.84 14.38
C GLU A 44 1.38 -0.37 12.95
N LEU A 45 0.71 -1.21 12.16
CA LEU A 45 0.45 -0.93 10.74
C LEU A 45 -0.50 0.26 10.56
N THR A 46 -1.43 0.47 11.49
CA THR A 46 -2.39 1.59 11.47
C THR A 46 -1.71 2.95 11.64
N GLN A 47 -0.48 2.98 12.16
CA GLN A 47 0.32 4.19 12.31
C GLN A 47 1.12 4.53 11.05
N ALA A 48 1.26 3.58 10.12
CA ALA A 48 2.02 3.79 8.89
C ALA A 48 1.28 4.75 7.96
N VAL A 49 1.91 5.90 7.70
CA VAL A 49 1.40 6.89 6.75
C VAL A 49 1.50 6.38 5.31
N ASN A 50 0.69 6.92 4.40
CA ASN A 50 0.68 6.57 2.97
C ASN A 50 0.36 5.10 2.67
N THR A 51 -0.33 4.45 3.60
CA THR A 51 -0.91 3.12 3.41
C THR A 51 -2.07 3.22 2.42
N LEU A 52 -1.84 2.83 1.17
CA LEU A 52 -2.83 2.83 0.10
C LEU A 52 -3.65 1.53 0.12
N THR A 53 -4.97 1.64 0.08
CA THR A 53 -5.90 0.52 0.24
C THR A 53 -6.92 0.46 -0.88
N GLN A 54 -7.42 -0.75 -1.13
CA GLN A 54 -8.52 -1.03 -2.04
C GLN A 54 -9.47 -2.00 -1.34
N ARG A 55 -10.77 -1.96 -1.64
CA ARG A 55 -11.71 -2.94 -1.05
C ARG A 55 -11.39 -4.36 -1.53
N MET A 56 -11.96 -5.37 -0.90
CA MET A 56 -11.92 -6.73 -1.43
C MET A 56 -13.25 -7.07 -2.11
N SER A 57 -13.21 -8.03 -3.03
CA SER A 57 -14.40 -8.59 -3.68
C SER A 57 -14.73 -9.97 -3.11
N TYR A 58 -15.98 -10.15 -2.68
CA TYR A 58 -16.55 -11.45 -2.29
C TYR A 58 -16.94 -12.27 -3.54
N PRO A 59 -16.96 -13.62 -3.54
CA PRO A 59 -16.60 -14.56 -2.45
C PRO A 59 -15.10 -14.79 -2.28
N SER A 60 -14.30 -14.40 -3.27
CA SER A 60 -12.86 -14.56 -3.26
C SER A 60 -12.24 -13.52 -4.18
N CYS A 61 -11.05 -13.05 -3.82
CA CYS A 61 -10.22 -12.21 -4.65
C CYS A 61 -8.74 -12.49 -4.39
N ALA A 62 -7.91 -12.21 -5.38
CA ALA A 62 -6.46 -12.23 -5.26
C ALA A 62 -5.91 -10.86 -5.69
N ALA A 63 -4.75 -10.51 -5.16
CA ALA A 63 -4.02 -9.30 -5.51
C ALA A 63 -2.53 -9.62 -5.65
N GLU A 64 -1.89 -8.99 -6.62
CA GLU A 64 -0.46 -9.11 -6.90
C GLU A 64 0.08 -7.70 -7.15
N VAL A 65 1.34 -7.47 -6.79
CA VAL A 65 2.04 -6.21 -7.03
C VAL A 65 3.48 -6.50 -7.44
N THR A 66 4.03 -5.66 -8.30
CA THR A 66 5.47 -5.64 -8.59
C THR A 66 6.11 -4.52 -7.78
N VAL A 67 7.15 -4.85 -7.01
CA VAL A 67 7.87 -3.90 -6.17
C VAL A 67 9.31 -3.79 -6.65
N ASP A 68 9.74 -2.56 -6.95
CA ASP A 68 11.16 -2.23 -7.12
C ASP A 68 11.74 -1.80 -5.77
N ALA A 69 12.65 -2.62 -5.23
CA ALA A 69 13.34 -2.39 -3.97
C ALA A 69 14.81 -1.98 -4.16
N SER A 70 15.23 -1.62 -5.38
CA SER A 70 16.64 -1.28 -5.69
C SER A 70 17.19 -0.11 -4.85
N GLN A 71 16.33 0.80 -4.41
CA GLN A 71 16.69 1.95 -3.56
C GLN A 71 16.40 1.72 -2.06
N ALA A 72 15.93 0.52 -1.68
CA ALA A 72 15.74 0.20 -0.28
C ALA A 72 17.10 0.02 0.42
N VAL A 73 17.23 0.58 1.63
CA VAL A 73 18.47 0.44 2.40
C VAL A 73 18.63 -1.01 2.86
N SER A 74 19.80 -1.61 2.59
CA SER A 74 20.09 -3.04 2.81
C SER A 74 20.07 -3.52 4.27
N HIS A 75 19.86 -2.63 5.25
CA HIS A 75 20.07 -2.90 6.67
C HIS A 75 18.82 -2.79 7.56
N ILE A 76 17.63 -2.55 6.99
CA ILE A 76 16.41 -2.70 7.76
C ILE A 76 15.93 -4.14 7.58
N GLU A 77 16.26 -5.00 8.55
CA GLU A 77 15.66 -6.34 8.63
C GLU A 77 14.17 -6.17 8.95
N VAL A 78 13.35 -6.12 7.90
CA VAL A 78 11.88 -6.15 8.02
C VAL A 78 11.48 -7.61 8.18
N ASN A 79 11.42 -8.08 9.43
CA ASN A 79 10.97 -9.42 9.73
C ASN A 79 9.43 -9.47 9.66
N VAL A 80 8.92 -9.76 8.46
CA VAL A 80 7.48 -9.83 8.14
C VAL A 80 6.73 -10.84 9.01
N GLU A 81 7.38 -11.93 9.43
CA GLU A 81 6.81 -12.96 10.31
C GLU A 81 6.67 -12.49 11.77
N LYS A 82 7.68 -11.82 12.32
CA LYS A 82 7.63 -11.24 13.67
C LYS A 82 6.67 -10.06 13.76
N CYS A 83 6.53 -9.29 12.68
CA CYS A 83 5.67 -8.13 12.63
C CYS A 83 4.18 -8.47 12.39
N LYS A 84 3.84 -9.73 12.07
CA LYS A 84 2.48 -10.13 11.61
C LYS A 84 1.92 -9.19 10.52
N MET A 85 2.82 -8.58 9.74
CA MET A 85 2.46 -7.55 8.77
C MET A 85 2.45 -8.20 7.39
N SER A 86 1.40 -7.93 6.63
CA SER A 86 1.49 -8.06 5.18
C SER A 86 2.26 -6.84 4.69
N PHE A 87 3.29 -7.05 3.85
CA PHE A 87 4.14 -5.97 3.29
C PHE A 87 3.32 -4.85 2.60
N MET A 88 2.04 -5.13 2.35
CA MET A 88 1.00 -4.13 2.14
C MET A 88 -0.23 -4.49 2.98
N ALA A 89 -0.77 -3.50 3.71
CA ALA A 89 -2.00 -3.65 4.47
C ALA A 89 -3.21 -3.69 3.51
N PHE A 90 -3.65 -4.87 3.08
CA PHE A 90 -5.03 -4.99 2.63
C PHE A 90 -5.93 -4.86 3.86
N SER A 91 -6.35 -3.65 4.18
CA SER A 91 -7.30 -3.42 5.27
C SER A 91 -8.67 -3.93 4.84
N ALA A 92 -8.99 -5.14 5.29
CA ALA A 92 -10.31 -5.74 5.14
C ALA A 92 -11.27 -5.14 6.18
N HIS A 93 -11.89 -4.00 5.88
CA HIS A 93 -13.13 -3.67 6.57
C HIS A 93 -14.23 -4.59 6.05
N LYS A 94 -14.50 -5.66 6.81
CA LYS A 94 -15.73 -6.45 6.72
C LYS A 94 -16.92 -5.49 6.90
N MET A 95 -17.47 -4.98 5.81
CA MET A 95 -18.82 -4.43 5.85
C MET A 95 -19.77 -5.63 5.94
N MET A 96 -20.02 -6.12 7.16
CA MET A 96 -21.26 -6.82 7.42
C MET A 96 -22.37 -5.78 7.32
N GLY A 97 -23.00 -5.73 6.15
CA GLY A 97 -24.38 -5.28 6.00
C GLY A 97 -25.24 -6.49 5.61
N PRO A 98 -26.55 -6.44 5.90
CA PRO A 98 -27.46 -7.59 5.84
C PRO A 98 -27.56 -8.26 4.46
#